data_AF-A0A7S1PWS8-F1
#
_entry.id   AF-A0A7S1PWS8-F1
#
_cell.length_a   1.000
_cell.length_b   1.000
_cell.length_c   1.000
_cell.angle_alpha   90.00
_cell.angle_beta   90.00
_cell.angle_gamma   90.00
#
_symmetry.space_group_name_H-M   'P 1'
#
loop_
_entity.id
_entity.type
_entity.pdbx_description
1 polymer ?
#
loop_
_entity_poly.entity_id
_entity_poly.type
_entity_poly.pdbx_seq_one_letter_code
_entity_poly.pdbx_strand_id
1 'polypeptide(L)'
;EAHIRRDRAKMTRADAEEVSATIDKLLTLMGPCLHMSCAHRVVEYLVRVYEVHTYDVVPFLTAFLPYHDQGIFVRALGLCDLRGTGLDFLKDNQTKGAVLPRAALVTACAENPKVLAMVCKCVSSSAEMVVNNHGAISLWLGVGAQNARPV
;
A
#
# COMPACT_ATOMS: atom_id res chain seq x y z
N GLU A 1 6.76 17.41 24.70
CA GLU A 1 7.91 17.45 23.77
C GLU A 1 7.47 18.14 22.48
N ALA A 2 8.28 19.05 21.96
CA ALA A 2 7.93 19.82 20.76
C ALA A 2 7.79 18.87 19.58
N HIS A 3 6.58 18.75 19.06
CA HIS A 3 6.27 17.95 17.89
C HIS A 3 6.83 18.69 16.67
N ILE A 4 8.15 18.58 16.43
CA ILE A 4 8.82 19.21 15.30
C ILE A 4 8.14 18.67 14.03
N ARG A 5 7.32 19.52 13.41
CA ARG A 5 6.69 19.24 12.12
C ARG A 5 7.82 19.12 11.11
N ARG A 6 8.22 17.88 10.84
CA ARG A 6 9.24 17.55 9.84
C ARG A 6 8.61 17.71 8.47
N ASP A 7 8.88 18.86 7.87
CA ASP A 7 8.45 19.18 6.51
C ASP A 7 9.29 18.36 5.52
N ARG A 8 8.66 17.37 4.87
CA ARG A 8 9.31 16.48 3.89
C ARG A 8 9.98 17.28 2.77
N ALA A 9 9.41 18.42 2.39
CA ALA A 9 9.96 19.27 1.34
C ALA A 9 11.29 19.96 1.73
N LYS A 10 11.63 20.00 3.03
CA LYS A 10 12.86 20.63 3.55
C LYS A 10 13.94 19.61 3.92
N MET A 11 13.65 18.32 3.77
CA MET A 11 14.61 17.26 4.08
C MET A 11 15.69 17.16 3.01
N THR A 12 16.89 16.74 3.42
CA THR A 12 17.86 16.27 2.44
C THR A 12 17.36 14.98 1.80
N ARG A 13 17.88 14.63 0.62
CA ARG A 13 17.48 13.39 -0.06
C ARG A 13 17.77 12.15 0.81
N ALA A 14 18.91 12.11 1.48
CA ALA A 14 19.30 10.98 2.33
C ALA A 14 18.33 10.82 3.52
N ASP A 15 17.99 11.91 4.21
CA ASP A 15 17.02 11.86 5.31
C ASP A 15 15.64 11.42 4.83
N ALA A 16 15.22 11.91 3.66
CA ALA A 16 13.94 11.54 3.07
C ALA A 16 13.86 10.04 2.76
N GLU A 17 14.92 9.47 2.19
CA GLU A 17 15.05 8.04 1.89
C GLU A 17 15.03 7.19 3.17
N GLU A 18 15.74 7.61 4.22
CA GLU A 18 15.74 6.90 5.51
C GLU A 18 14.35 6.89 6.17
N VAL A 19 13.66 8.03 6.14
CA VAL A 19 12.29 8.15 6.64
C VAL A 19 11.34 7.27 5.83
N SER A 20 11.44 7.28 4.50
CA SER A 20 10.63 6.42 3.62
C SER A 20 10.84 4.94 3.94
N ALA A 21 12.09 4.50 4.11
CA ALA A 21 12.41 3.12 4.46
C ALA A 21 11.85 2.72 5.84
N THR A 22 11.87 3.65 6.81
CA THR A 22 11.29 3.44 8.14
C THR A 22 9.77 3.32 8.07
N ILE A 23 9.12 4.17 7.27
CA ILE A 23 7.67 4.15 7.05
C ILE A 23 7.23 2.85 6.37
N ASP A 24 7.95 2.38 5.35
CA ASP A 24 7.65 1.11 4.66
C ASP A 24 7.68 -0.08 5.64
N LYS A 25 8.68 -0.13 6.53
CA LYS A 25 8.77 -1.13 7.60
C LYS A 25 7.61 -1.02 8.59
N LEU A 26 7.27 0.19 9.03
CA LEU A 26 6.15 0.41 9.95
C LEU A 26 4.81 -0.04 9.32
N LEU A 27 4.57 0.33 8.06
CA LEU A 27 3.37 -0.07 7.33
C LEU A 27 3.28 -1.60 7.17
N THR A 28 4.41 -2.26 6.92
CA THR A 28 4.49 -3.73 6.86
C THR A 28 4.11 -4.36 8.21
N LEU A 29 4.64 -3.86 9.33
CA LEU A 29 4.28 -4.32 10.69
C LEU A 29 2.79 -4.11 11.00
N MET A 30 2.23 -2.99 10.55
CA MET A 30 0.83 -2.65 10.78
C MET A 30 -0.14 -3.37 9.85
N GLY A 31 0.33 -3.92 8.73
CA GLY A 31 -0.48 -4.56 7.70
C GLY A 31 -1.60 -5.46 8.24
N PRO A 32 -1.33 -6.40 9.16
CA PRO A 32 -2.35 -7.29 9.73
C PRO A 32 -3.45 -6.60 10.55
N CYS A 33 -3.20 -5.39 11.07
CA CYS A 33 -4.11 -4.71 11.99
C CYS A 33 -4.65 -3.38 11.45
N LEU A 34 -4.44 -3.08 10.17
CA LEU A 34 -4.89 -1.82 9.54
C LEU A 34 -6.39 -1.57 9.64
N HIS A 35 -7.21 -2.61 9.80
CA HIS A 35 -8.66 -2.49 10.01
C HIS A 35 -9.06 -1.98 11.41
N MET A 36 -8.11 -1.95 12.36
CA MET A 36 -8.36 -1.55 13.74
C MET A 36 -8.38 -0.03 13.88
N SER A 37 -9.29 0.50 14.71
CA SER A 37 -9.43 1.94 14.96
C SER A 37 -8.14 2.59 15.49
N CYS A 38 -7.38 1.88 16.33
CA CYS A 38 -6.08 2.35 16.82
C CYS A 38 -5.05 2.50 15.69
N ALA A 39 -5.03 1.57 14.72
CA ALA A 39 -4.14 1.65 13.57
C ALA A 39 -4.48 2.85 12.68
N HIS A 40 -5.77 3.17 12.53
CA HIS A 40 -6.19 4.35 11.76
C HIS A 40 -5.63 5.67 12.32
N ARG A 41 -5.45 5.80 13.63
CA ARG A 41 -4.84 7.01 14.24
C ARG A 41 -3.38 7.17 13.85
N VAL A 42 -2.64 6.06 13.81
CA VAL A 42 -1.25 6.06 13.35
C VAL A 42 -1.18 6.38 11.87
N VAL A 43 -2.07 5.81 11.04
CA VAL A 43 -2.17 6.13 9.62
C VAL A 43 -2.50 7.60 9.39
N GLU A 44 -3.48 8.16 10.12
CA GLU A 44 -3.85 9.58 10.05
C GLU A 44 -2.64 10.46 10.36
N TYR A 45 -1.87 10.09 11.38
CA TYR A 45 -0.64 10.79 11.73
C TYR A 45 0.40 10.74 10.61
N LEU A 46 0.65 9.56 10.02
CA LEU A 46 1.57 9.40 8.89
C LEU A 46 1.14 10.24 7.67
N VAL A 47 -0.16 10.27 7.37
CA VAL A 47 -0.74 11.07 6.28
C VAL A 47 -0.54 12.56 6.53
N ARG A 48 -0.77 13.06 7.75
CA ARG A 48 -0.74 14.49 8.07
C ARG A 48 0.66 15.06 8.30
N VAL A 49 1.58 14.24 8.83
CA VAL A 49 2.92 14.69 9.24
C VAL A 49 3.98 14.30 8.24
N TYR A 50 3.90 13.10 7.68
CA TYR A 50 4.90 12.57 6.74
C TYR A 50 4.42 12.56 5.28
N GLU A 51 3.16 12.93 5.04
CA GLU A 51 2.58 13.04 3.70
C GLU A 51 2.80 11.76 2.87
N VAL A 52 2.64 10.61 3.52
CA VAL A 52 2.93 9.28 2.92
C VAL A 52 2.09 8.99 1.66
N HIS A 53 0.91 9.60 1.56
CA HIS A 53 0.03 9.53 0.40
C HIS A 53 0.55 10.33 -0.81
N THR A 54 1.63 11.09 -0.65
CA THR A 54 2.32 11.83 -1.70
C THR A 54 3.72 11.28 -1.94
N TYR A 55 4.50 11.07 -0.86
CA TYR A 55 5.91 10.67 -0.98
C TYR A 55 6.13 9.15 -1.03
N ASP A 56 5.22 8.36 -0.43
CA ASP A 56 5.39 6.92 -0.21
C ASP A 56 4.19 6.12 -0.73
N VAL A 57 3.59 6.57 -1.84
CA VAL A 57 2.32 6.05 -2.39
C VAL A 57 2.38 4.53 -2.59
N VAL A 58 3.47 4.01 -3.15
CA VAL A 58 3.61 2.58 -3.44
C VAL A 58 3.69 1.76 -2.15
N PRO A 59 4.62 2.02 -1.20
CA PRO A 59 4.58 1.40 0.13
C PRO A 59 3.22 1.50 0.83
N PHE A 60 2.60 2.68 0.78
CA PHE A 60 1.31 2.94 1.40
C PHE A 60 0.22 2.04 0.80
N LEU A 61 0.02 2.06 -0.52
CA LEU A 61 -0.98 1.23 -1.17
C LEU A 61 -0.68 -0.26 -1.08
N THR A 62 0.60 -0.66 -1.06
CA THR A 62 1.01 -2.06 -0.84
C THR A 62 0.47 -2.59 0.49
N ALA A 63 0.60 -1.82 1.57
CA ALA A 63 0.13 -2.22 2.89
C ALA A 63 -1.41 -2.39 2.96
N PHE A 64 -2.16 -1.57 2.21
CA PHE A 64 -3.62 -1.66 2.13
C PHE A 64 -4.13 -2.65 1.09
N LEU A 65 -3.29 -3.12 0.16
CA LEU A 65 -3.68 -3.99 -0.95
C LEU A 65 -4.37 -5.30 -0.52
N PRO A 66 -4.00 -5.96 0.59
CA PRO A 66 -4.75 -7.11 1.11
C PRO A 66 -6.24 -6.85 1.36
N TYR A 67 -6.65 -5.59 1.48
CA TYR A 67 -8.01 -5.13 1.73
C TYR A 67 -8.65 -4.48 0.50
N HIS A 68 -8.18 -4.81 -0.71
CA HIS A 68 -8.56 -4.16 -1.97
C HIS A 68 -10.08 -4.14 -2.26
N ASP A 69 -10.82 -5.10 -1.73
CA ASP A 69 -12.27 -5.25 -1.88
C ASP A 69 -13.07 -4.58 -0.73
N GLN A 70 -12.39 -3.85 0.15
CA GLN A 70 -12.99 -3.21 1.34
C GLN A 70 -12.91 -1.68 1.28
N GLY A 71 -13.82 -1.02 1.99
CA GLY A 71 -13.87 0.45 2.03
C GLY A 71 -12.64 1.14 2.62
N ILE A 72 -11.81 0.42 3.40
CA ILE A 72 -10.54 0.97 3.92
C ILE A 72 -9.52 1.23 2.81
N PHE A 73 -9.43 0.33 1.83
CA PHE A 73 -8.56 0.52 0.67
C PHE A 73 -9.05 1.68 -0.18
N VAL A 74 -10.36 1.82 -0.41
CA VAL A 74 -10.95 2.94 -1.15
C VAL A 74 -10.57 4.28 -0.52
N ARG A 75 -10.68 4.39 0.80
CA ARG A 75 -10.28 5.61 1.53
C ARG A 75 -8.79 5.89 1.39
N ALA A 76 -7.93 4.88 1.54
CA ALA A 76 -6.48 5.04 1.36
C ALA A 76 -6.13 5.48 -0.07
N LEU A 77 -6.73 4.83 -1.07
CA LEU A 77 -6.57 5.15 -2.49
C LEU A 77 -7.02 6.58 -2.80
N GLY A 78 -8.14 7.03 -2.22
CA GLY A 78 -8.65 8.39 -2.41
C GLY A 78 -7.71 9.49 -1.92
N LEU A 79 -6.76 9.18 -1.03
CA LEU A 79 -5.76 10.14 -0.56
C LEU A 79 -4.55 10.25 -1.49
N CYS A 80 -4.28 9.23 -2.30
CA CYS A 80 -3.01 9.12 -3.02
C CYS A 80 -2.94 9.97 -4.30
N ASP A 81 -1.77 10.54 -4.57
CA ASP A 81 -1.44 11.03 -5.90
C ASP A 81 -0.85 9.90 -6.76
N LEU A 82 -1.60 9.43 -7.75
CA LEU A 82 -1.17 8.30 -8.59
C LEU A 82 -0.20 8.69 -9.71
N ARG A 83 0.01 9.99 -9.97
CA ARG A 83 0.83 10.45 -11.09
C ARG A 83 2.27 9.93 -10.97
N GLY A 84 2.76 9.30 -12.03
CA GLY A 84 4.14 8.78 -12.08
C GLY A 84 4.39 7.52 -11.25
N THR A 85 3.39 6.98 -10.55
CA THR A 85 3.54 5.75 -9.74
C THR A 85 3.50 4.47 -10.59
N GLY A 86 2.89 4.54 -11.78
CA GLY A 86 2.61 3.37 -12.62
C GLY A 86 1.43 2.52 -12.14
N LEU A 87 0.59 3.07 -11.24
CA LEU A 87 -0.64 2.45 -10.72
C LEU A 87 -1.90 3.05 -11.38
N ASP A 88 -1.79 3.49 -12.64
CA ASP A 88 -2.88 4.17 -13.36
C ASP A 88 -4.15 3.31 -13.51
N PHE A 89 -4.03 1.98 -13.43
CA PHE A 89 -5.17 1.06 -13.44
C PHE A 89 -6.15 1.29 -12.27
N LEU A 90 -5.69 1.90 -11.16
CA LEU A 90 -6.53 2.24 -10.00
C LEU A 90 -7.31 3.55 -10.18
N LYS A 91 -7.08 4.31 -11.25
CA LYS A 91 -7.65 5.65 -11.43
C LYS A 91 -9.18 5.64 -11.49
N ASP A 92 -9.75 4.62 -12.11
CA ASP A 92 -11.19 4.42 -12.19
C ASP A 92 -11.80 4.15 -10.81
N ASN A 93 -11.15 3.28 -10.03
CA ASN A 93 -11.55 2.98 -8.65
C ASN A 93 -11.45 4.22 -7.75
N GLN A 94 -10.36 4.99 -7.90
CA GLN A 94 -10.15 6.23 -7.16
C GLN A 94 -11.24 7.27 -7.48
N THR A 95 -11.52 7.51 -8.77
CA THR A 95 -12.48 8.53 -9.21
C THR A 95 -13.91 8.17 -8.81
N LYS A 96 -14.28 6.88 -8.91
CA LYS A 96 -15.63 6.40 -8.61
C LYS A 96 -15.84 6.11 -7.10
N GLY A 97 -14.78 6.14 -6.30
CA GLY A 97 -14.83 5.71 -4.89
C GLY A 97 -15.26 4.24 -4.76
N ALA A 98 -14.82 3.39 -5.68
CA ALA A 98 -15.24 2.00 -5.78
C ALA A 98 -14.11 1.05 -5.35
N VAL A 99 -14.48 -0.06 -4.71
CA VAL A 99 -13.54 -1.13 -4.35
C VAL A 99 -12.90 -1.74 -5.60
N LEU A 100 -11.69 -2.31 -5.47
CA LEU A 100 -11.00 -2.99 -6.57
C LEU A 100 -11.44 -4.47 -6.61
N PRO A 101 -12.15 -4.93 -7.65
CA PRO A 101 -12.51 -6.34 -7.77
C PRO A 101 -11.25 -7.19 -7.97
N ARG A 102 -11.24 -8.41 -7.40
CA ARG A 102 -10.09 -9.33 -7.54
C ARG A 102 -9.77 -9.65 -9.00
N ALA A 103 -10.78 -9.82 -9.85
CA ALA A 103 -10.57 -10.10 -11.27
C ALA A 103 -9.80 -8.97 -11.97
N ALA A 104 -10.15 -7.72 -11.68
CA ALA A 104 -9.44 -6.55 -12.22
C ALA A 104 -7.98 -6.48 -11.72
N LEU A 105 -7.74 -6.83 -10.45
CA LEU A 105 -6.38 -6.92 -9.92
C LEU A 105 -5.56 -8.03 -10.61
N VAL A 106 -6.16 -9.19 -10.87
CA VAL A 106 -5.50 -10.29 -11.60
C VAL A 106 -5.13 -9.87 -13.02
N THR A 107 -6.05 -9.23 -13.75
CA THR A 107 -5.77 -8.68 -15.09
C THR A 107 -4.65 -7.64 -15.03
N ALA A 108 -4.68 -6.72 -14.06
CA ALA A 108 -3.63 -5.71 -13.89
C ALA A 108 -2.25 -6.33 -13.59
N CYS A 109 -2.19 -7.44 -12.83
CA CYS A 109 -0.95 -8.18 -12.60
C CYS A 109 -0.40 -8.82 -13.89
N ALA A 110 -1.27 -9.28 -14.78
CA ALA A 110 -0.85 -9.87 -16.06
C ALA A 110 -0.33 -8.80 -17.05
N GLU A 111 -0.90 -7.59 -17.00
CA GLU A 111 -0.55 -6.48 -17.88
C GLU A 111 0.65 -5.66 -17.39
N ASN A 112 0.85 -5.57 -16.07
CA ASN A 112 1.86 -4.70 -15.47
C ASN A 112 2.70 -5.43 -14.40
N PRO A 113 3.97 -5.76 -14.71
CA PRO A 113 4.87 -6.43 -13.77
C PRO A 113 5.07 -5.69 -12.44
N LYS A 114 4.90 -4.35 -12.41
CA LYS A 114 4.98 -3.57 -11.16
C LYS A 114 3.83 -3.92 -10.21
N VAL A 115 2.64 -4.16 -10.73
CA VAL A 115 1.47 -4.53 -9.92
C VAL A 115 1.66 -5.93 -9.35
N LEU A 116 2.18 -6.86 -10.17
CA LEU A 116 2.56 -8.20 -9.69
C LEU A 116 3.64 -8.12 -8.60
N ALA A 117 4.68 -7.30 -8.81
CA ALA A 117 5.73 -7.08 -7.82
C ALA A 117 5.18 -6.51 -6.51
N MET A 118 4.19 -5.61 -6.56
CA MET A 118 3.49 -5.07 -5.39
C MET A 118 2.75 -6.16 -4.61
N VAL A 119 2.06 -7.08 -5.30
CA VAL A 119 1.38 -8.23 -4.67
C VAL A 119 2.42 -9.17 -4.02
N CYS A 120 3.51 -9.48 -4.71
CA CYS A 120 4.60 -10.29 -4.16
C CYS A 120 5.23 -9.64 -2.93
N LYS A 121 5.44 -8.31 -2.97
CA LYS A 121 6.01 -7.53 -1.87
C LYS A 121 5.19 -7.65 -0.59
N CYS A 122 3.85 -7.72 -0.69
CA CYS A 122 2.98 -7.88 0.48
C CYS A 122 3.38 -9.09 1.34
N VAL A 123 3.75 -10.20 0.68
CA VAL A 123 4.14 -11.45 1.37
C VAL A 123 5.63 -11.45 1.71
N SER A 124 6.51 -11.02 0.80
CA SER A 124 7.95 -11.07 1.05
C SER A 124 8.36 -10.16 2.20
N SER A 125 7.87 -8.91 2.22
CA SER A 125 8.17 -7.97 3.33
C SER A 125 7.59 -8.46 4.66
N SER A 126 6.39 -9.05 4.64
CA SER A 126 5.81 -9.64 5.86
C SER A 126 6.64 -10.83 6.36
N ALA A 127 7.14 -11.67 5.46
CA ALA A 127 7.97 -12.83 5.81
C ALA A 127 9.34 -12.42 6.35
N GLU A 128 10.01 -11.46 5.70
CA GLU A 128 11.30 -10.91 6.15
C GLU A 128 11.22 -10.31 7.55
N MET A 129 10.09 -9.69 7.89
CA MET A 129 9.84 -9.08 9.19
C MET A 129 9.19 -10.02 10.21
N VAL A 130 8.96 -11.29 9.84
CA VAL A 130 8.30 -12.32 10.67
C VAL A 130 6.91 -11.85 11.16
N VAL A 131 6.18 -11.17 10.27
CA VAL A 131 4.83 -10.66 10.50
C VAL A 131 3.82 -11.63 9.91
N ASN A 132 2.92 -12.16 10.74
CA ASN A 132 1.84 -13.00 10.27
C ASN A 132 0.71 -12.14 9.64
N ASN A 133 0.78 -11.95 8.33
CA ASN A 133 -0.21 -11.22 7.56
C ASN A 133 -1.07 -12.16 6.71
N HIS A 134 -2.12 -12.72 7.33
CA HIS A 134 -3.06 -13.62 6.65
C HIS A 134 -3.71 -12.99 5.42
N GLY A 135 -3.99 -11.68 5.45
CA GLY A 135 -4.55 -10.95 4.31
C GLY A 135 -3.60 -10.97 3.11
N ALA A 136 -2.32 -10.67 3.34
CA ALA A 136 -1.30 -10.70 2.28
C ALA A 136 -1.12 -12.12 1.71
N ILE A 137 -1.08 -13.15 2.56
CA ILE A 137 -0.96 -14.55 2.13
C ILE A 137 -2.17 -14.96 1.28
N SER A 138 -3.39 -14.63 1.75
CA SER A 138 -4.63 -14.94 1.03
C SER A 138 -4.69 -14.25 -0.33
N LEU A 139 -4.30 -12.98 -0.39
CA LEU A 139 -4.20 -12.22 -1.63
C LEU A 139 -3.24 -12.88 -2.62
N TRP A 140 -2.02 -13.17 -2.18
CA TRP A 140 -0.98 -13.75 -3.04
C TRP A 140 -1.38 -15.12 -3.58
N LEU A 141 -1.93 -16.00 -2.74
CA LEU A 141 -2.45 -17.29 -3.19
C LEU A 141 -3.59 -17.13 -4.20
N GLY A 142 -4.53 -16.22 -3.93
CA GLY A 142 -5.67 -15.97 -4.80
C GLY A 142 -5.29 -15.43 -6.18
N VAL A 143 -4.31 -14.53 -6.23
CA VAL A 143 -3.79 -13.93 -7.48
C VAL A 143 -2.86 -14.90 -8.21
N GLY A 144 -1.95 -15.56 -7.49
CA GLY A 144 -0.99 -16.51 -8.06
C GLY A 144 -1.68 -17.73 -8.69
N ALA A 145 -2.70 -18.28 -8.04
CA ALA A 145 -3.45 -19.43 -8.56
C ALA A 145 -4.24 -19.12 -9.85
N GLN A 146 -4.55 -17.85 -10.12
CA GLN A 146 -5.27 -17.44 -11.33
C GLN A 146 -4.31 -17.07 -12.46
N ASN A 147 -3.17 -16.45 -12.16
CA ASN A 147 -2.13 -16.15 -13.15
C ASN A 147 -1.35 -17.39 -13.62
N ALA A 148 -1.30 -18.45 -12.82
CA ALA A 148 -0.61 -19.70 -13.17
C ALA A 148 -1.44 -20.66 -14.05
N ARG A 149 -2.71 -20.34 -14.35
CA ARG A 149 -3.52 -21.17 -15.25
C ARG A 149 -3.12 -20.85 -16.70
N PRO A 150 -2.66 -21.83 -17.50
CA PRO A 150 -2.46 -21.59 -18.92
C PRO A 150 -3.81 -21.28 -19.58
N VAL A 151 -3.81 -20.29 -20.48
CA VAL A 151 -4.94 -19.94 -21.36
C VAL A 151 -5.20 -21.08 -22.34
#